data_AF-A0A1Q3BNQ5-F1
#
_entry.id   AF-A0A1Q3BNQ5-F1
#
_cell.length_a   1.000
_cell.length_b   1.000
_cell.length_c   1.000
_cell.angle_alpha   90.00
_cell.angle_beta   90.00
_cell.angle_gamma   90.00
#
_symmetry.space_group_name_H-M   'P 1'
#
loop_
_entity.id
_entity.type
_entity.pdbx_description
1 polymer ?
#
loop_
_entity_poly.entity_id
_entity_poly.type
_entity_poly.pdbx_seq_one_letter_code
_entity_poly.pdbx_strand_id
1 'polypeptide(L)'
;LLEITYEGTKQVKESKIGMLVHEYEFFMMHDDQCISDMFTRFTTIINSLILEAKDLTTLPLEQLLGSLMTHETTMKNHESVETKKKKTIALRASKDINECDEDGD
;
A
#
# COMPACT_ATOMS: atom_id res chain seq x y z
N LEU A 1 -0.25 -22.23 -21.94
CA LEU A 1 -0.01 -20.88 -22.51
C LEU A 1 -0.65 -19.79 -21.66
N LEU A 2 -1.96 -19.88 -21.35
CA LEU A 2 -2.66 -18.91 -20.49
C LEU A 2 -2.04 -18.71 -19.10
N GLU A 3 -1.63 -19.79 -18.42
CA GLU A 3 -1.04 -19.75 -17.08
C GLU A 3 0.31 -19.02 -17.05
N ILE A 4 1.19 -19.31 -18.03
CA ILE A 4 2.51 -18.66 -18.17
C ILE A 4 2.35 -17.17 -18.48
N THR A 5 1.38 -16.80 -19.33
CA THR A 5 1.09 -15.39 -19.62
C THR A 5 0.46 -14.67 -18.43
N TYR A 6 -0.45 -15.33 -17.68
CA TYR A 6 -1.10 -14.75 -16.51
C TYR A 6 -0.11 -14.52 -15.38
N GLU A 7 0.72 -15.51 -15.07
CA GLU A 7 1.77 -15.43 -14.05
C GLU A 7 2.81 -14.35 -14.41
N GLY A 8 3.22 -14.27 -15.68
CA GLY A 8 4.08 -13.19 -16.17
C GLY A 8 3.47 -11.79 -15.97
N THR A 9 2.17 -11.61 -16.24
CA THR A 9 1.50 -10.31 -16.02
C THR A 9 1.34 -9.96 -14.54
N LYS A 10 1.09 -10.94 -13.67
CA LYS A 10 0.98 -10.75 -12.22
C LYS A 10 2.32 -10.39 -11.60
N GLN A 11 3.38 -11.11 -11.96
CA GLN A 11 4.72 -10.91 -11.42
C GLN A 11 5.31 -9.55 -11.81
N VAL A 12 5.05 -9.08 -13.04
CA VAL A 12 5.44 -7.72 -13.47
C VAL A 12 4.71 -6.65 -12.65
N LYS A 13 3.41 -6.83 -12.39
CA LYS A 13 2.63 -5.90 -11.55
C LYS A 13 3.11 -5.90 -10.10
N GLU A 14 3.36 -7.07 -9.51
CA GLU A 14 3.90 -7.19 -8.15
C GLU A 14 5.28 -6.52 -8.05
N SER A 15 6.15 -6.68 -9.05
CA SER A 15 7.44 -6.00 -9.10
C SER A 15 7.29 -4.48 -9.18
N LYS A 16 6.36 -3.97 -9.99
CA LYS A 16 6.10 -2.53 -10.14
C LYS A 16 5.53 -1.92 -8.86
N ILE A 17 4.64 -2.62 -8.18
CA ILE A 17 4.15 -2.22 -6.85
C ILE A 17 5.30 -2.19 -5.86
N GLY A 18 6.15 -3.21 -5.83
CA GLY A 18 7.33 -3.24 -4.96
C GLY A 18 8.24 -2.03 -5.16
N MET A 19 8.48 -1.64 -6.43
CA MET A 19 9.26 -0.43 -6.74
C MET A 19 8.60 0.84 -6.22
N LEU A 20 7.29 1.01 -6.44
CA LEU A 20 6.55 2.18 -5.98
C LEU A 20 6.44 2.26 -4.45
N VAL A 21 6.30 1.12 -3.77
CA VAL A 21 6.33 1.04 -2.30
C VAL A 21 7.70 1.48 -1.79
N HIS A 22 8.78 1.00 -2.40
CA HIS A 22 10.12 1.43 -2.04
C HIS A 22 10.31 2.94 -2.26
N GLU A 23 9.85 3.47 -3.39
CA GLU A 23 9.88 4.91 -3.66
C GLU A 23 9.11 5.71 -2.61
N TYR A 24 7.96 5.21 -2.15
CA TYR A 24 7.19 5.80 -1.04
C TYR A 24 7.92 5.71 0.31
N GLU A 25 8.52 4.57 0.65
CA GLU A 25 9.25 4.37 1.91
C GLU A 25 10.42 5.33 2.07
N PHE A 26 11.09 5.63 0.96
CA PHE A 26 12.21 6.57 0.89
C PHE A 26 11.79 7.98 0.49
N PHE A 27 10.49 8.26 0.41
CA PHE A 27 9.99 9.55 -0.02
C PHE A 27 10.28 10.63 1.03
N MET A 28 11.07 11.62 0.62
CA MET A 28 11.40 12.79 1.42
C MET A 28 11.35 14.04 0.55
N MET A 29 10.99 15.16 1.17
CA MET A 29 11.15 16.48 0.55
C MET A 29 12.64 16.72 0.29
N HIS A 30 12.96 17.29 -0.86
CA HIS A 30 14.33 17.71 -1.17
C HIS A 30 14.55 19.15 -0.73
N ASP A 31 15.80 19.50 -0.42
CA ASP A 31 16.17 20.83 0.06
C ASP A 31 15.91 21.94 -0.98
N ASP A 32 15.93 21.58 -2.26
CA ASP A 32 15.70 22.45 -3.42
C ASP A 32 14.25 22.40 -3.92
N GLN A 33 13.36 21.71 -3.22
CA GLN A 33 11.99 21.48 -3.64
C GLN A 33 10.98 22.29 -2.82
N CYS A 34 9.93 22.80 -3.47
CA CYS A 34 8.81 23.46 -2.80
C CYS A 34 7.75 22.43 -2.30
N ILE A 35 6.92 22.79 -1.32
CA ILE A 35 5.90 21.87 -0.77
C ILE A 35 4.90 21.38 -1.84
N SER A 36 4.58 22.24 -2.82
CA SER A 36 3.66 21.91 -3.93
C SER A 36 4.25 20.84 -4.84
N ASP A 37 5.53 20.99 -5.22
CA ASP A 37 6.23 19.99 -6.02
C ASP A 37 6.39 18.67 -5.26
N MET A 38 6.66 18.76 -3.95
CA MET A 38 6.74 17.58 -3.08
C MET A 38 5.38 16.86 -3.08
N PHE A 39 4.30 17.60 -2.87
CA PHE A 39 2.94 17.06 -2.87
C PHE A 39 2.55 16.45 -4.22
N THR A 40 3.01 17.04 -5.32
CA THR A 40 2.78 16.52 -6.67
C THR A 40 3.47 15.16 -6.87
N ARG A 41 4.74 15.03 -6.44
CA ARG A 41 5.46 13.74 -6.49
C ARG A 41 4.80 12.70 -5.60
N PHE A 42 4.44 13.07 -4.36
CA PHE A 42 3.71 12.21 -3.44
C PHE A 42 2.42 11.69 -4.08
N THR A 43 1.61 12.60 -4.63
CA THR A 43 0.33 12.27 -5.28
C THR A 43 0.54 11.34 -6.48
N THR A 44 1.62 11.55 -7.24
CA THR A 44 1.98 10.69 -8.38
C THR A 44 2.29 9.26 -7.94
N ILE A 45 3.07 9.08 -6.86
CA ILE A 45 3.40 7.75 -6.31
C ILE A 45 2.13 7.05 -5.81
N ILE A 46 1.29 7.73 -5.04
CA ILE A 46 0.04 7.17 -4.50
C ILE A 46 -0.93 6.79 -5.61
N ASN A 47 -1.13 7.65 -6.60
CA ASN A 47 -2.01 7.36 -7.73
C ASN A 47 -1.52 6.15 -8.53
N SER A 48 -0.20 6.05 -8.75
CA SER A 48 0.41 4.91 -9.43
C SER A 48 0.20 3.62 -8.64
N LEU A 49 0.40 3.62 -7.32
CA LEU A 49 0.13 2.47 -6.45
C LEU A 49 -1.33 2.03 -6.54
N ILE A 50 -2.28 2.97 -6.49
CA ILE A 50 -3.71 2.67 -6.59
C ILE A 50 -4.03 2.04 -7.94
N LEU A 51 -3.48 2.57 -9.04
CA LEU A 51 -3.72 2.04 -10.38
C LEU A 51 -3.14 0.62 -10.55
N GLU A 52 -1.90 0.40 -10.10
CA GLU A 52 -1.27 -0.91 -10.22
C GLU A 52 -1.91 -1.97 -9.31
N ALA A 53 -2.34 -1.58 -8.11
CA ALA A 53 -3.02 -2.49 -7.17
C ALA A 53 -4.47 -2.79 -7.58
N LYS A 54 -5.16 -1.87 -8.25
CA LYS A 54 -6.55 -2.05 -8.70
C LYS A 54 -6.73 -3.31 -9.56
N ASP A 55 -5.79 -3.58 -10.46
CA ASP A 55 -5.89 -4.74 -11.34
C ASP A 55 -5.56 -6.08 -10.67
N LEU A 56 -4.92 -6.07 -9.50
CA LEU A 56 -4.74 -7.28 -8.68
C LEU A 56 -5.99 -7.59 -7.85
N THR A 57 -6.86 -6.61 -7.65
CA THR A 57 -8.10 -6.79 -6.89
C THR A 57 -9.25 -7.42 -7.68
N THR A 58 -9.10 -7.61 -9.01
CA THR A 58 -10.18 -8.16 -9.85
C THR A 58 -10.41 -9.66 -9.67
N LEU A 59 -9.48 -10.39 -9.02
CA LEU A 59 -9.53 -11.82 -8.73
C LEU A 59 -8.70 -12.08 -7.45
N PRO A 60 -9.20 -12.14 -6.18
CA PRO A 60 -10.55 -12.58 -5.83
C PRO A 60 -10.99 -12.27 -4.36
N LEU A 61 -11.71 -11.19 -4.06
CA LEU A 61 -12.29 -11.07 -2.70
C LEU A 61 -13.21 -12.29 -2.41
N GLU A 62 -13.94 -12.75 -3.42
CA GLU A 62 -14.82 -13.92 -3.33
C GLU A 62 -14.08 -15.26 -3.19
N GLN A 63 -12.98 -15.49 -3.93
CA GLN A 63 -12.20 -16.75 -3.76
C GLN A 63 -11.36 -16.71 -2.48
N LEU A 64 -10.88 -15.54 -2.05
CA LEU A 64 -10.23 -15.35 -0.76
C LEU A 64 -11.22 -15.63 0.38
N LEU A 65 -12.42 -15.06 0.29
CA LEU A 65 -13.51 -15.31 1.23
C LEU A 65 -13.92 -16.79 1.23
N GLY A 66 -14.04 -17.42 0.05
CA GLY A 66 -14.32 -18.85 -0.08
C GLY A 66 -13.25 -19.74 0.54
N SER A 67 -11.97 -19.40 0.35
CA SER A 67 -10.83 -20.12 0.95
C SER A 67 -10.81 -19.96 2.47
N LEU A 68 -11.07 -18.75 2.96
CA LEU A 68 -11.10 -18.43 4.39
C LEU A 68 -12.25 -19.17 5.10
N MET A 69 -13.45 -19.16 4.53
CA MET A 69 -14.61 -19.90 5.03
C MET A 69 -14.36 -21.42 5.09
N THR A 70 -13.68 -21.97 4.07
CA THR A 70 -13.32 -23.40 4.02
C THR A 70 -12.31 -23.76 5.12
N HIS A 71 -11.29 -22.92 5.31
CA HIS A 71 -10.27 -23.12 6.32
C HIS A 71 -10.83 -23.01 7.75
N GLU A 72 -11.67 -22.01 8.00
CA GLU A 72 -12.32 -21.79 9.29
C GLU A 72 -13.22 -22.96 9.69
N THR A 73 -14.00 -23.49 8.75
CA THR A 73 -14.86 -24.66 8.98
C THR A 73 -14.05 -25.91 9.31
N THR A 74 -12.85 -26.03 8.72
CA THR A 74 -11.92 -27.12 9.01
C THR A 74 -11.27 -26.96 10.39
N MET A 75 -10.94 -25.72 10.79
CA MET A 75 -10.27 -25.41 12.06
C MET A 75 -11.18 -25.41 13.29
N LYS A 76 -12.42 -24.90 13.22
CA LYS A 76 -13.35 -24.85 14.36
C LYS A 76 -13.74 -26.22 14.92
N ASN A 77 -13.35 -27.29 14.25
CA ASN A 77 -13.44 -28.65 14.77
C ASN A 77 -12.31 -28.97 15.79
N HIS A 78 -11.37 -28.06 16.07
CA HIS A 78 -10.27 -28.23 17.02
C HIS A 78 -9.89 -26.91 17.75
N GLU A 79 -9.97 -26.93 19.09
CA GLU A 79 -9.28 -26.05 20.05
C GLU A 79 -9.75 -24.60 20.31
N SER A 80 -10.38 -24.47 21.49
CA SER A 80 -10.26 -23.34 22.42
C SER A 80 -8.80 -22.98 22.74
N VAL A 81 -8.49 -21.70 23.06
CA VAL A 81 -7.67 -21.23 24.23
C VAL A 81 -6.91 -19.90 23.98
N GLU A 82 -7.35 -18.87 24.71
CA GLU A 82 -6.59 -17.82 25.43
C GLU A 82 -5.87 -16.63 24.75
N THR A 83 -5.60 -15.65 25.61
CA THR A 83 -5.65 -14.20 25.47
C THR A 83 -4.30 -13.53 25.84
N LYS A 84 -4.05 -12.26 25.42
CA LYS A 84 -3.64 -11.10 26.27
C LYS A 84 -2.79 -9.98 25.58
N LYS A 85 -3.44 -8.81 25.48
CA LYS A 85 -3.06 -7.39 25.71
C LYS A 85 -1.59 -6.91 25.59
N LYS A 86 -1.35 -5.83 24.83
CA LYS A 86 -0.16 -4.94 24.89
C LYS A 86 -0.58 -3.45 24.86
N LYS A 87 0.08 -2.60 25.64
CA LYS A 87 -0.22 -1.15 25.85
C LYS A 87 0.58 -0.27 24.87
N THR A 88 -0.03 0.84 24.41
CA THR A 88 0.54 1.79 23.44
C THR A 88 1.09 3.05 24.12
N ILE A 89 2.20 3.59 23.60
CA ILE A 89 2.83 4.87 24.00
C ILE A 89 2.51 5.96 22.94
N ALA A 90 2.26 7.19 23.39
CA ALA A 90 1.91 8.32 22.53
C ALA A 90 3.11 9.23 22.24
N LEU A 91 3.17 9.77 21.02
CA LEU A 91 4.22 10.67 20.51
C LEU A 91 3.65 12.09 20.32
N ARG A 92 4.50 13.11 20.52
CA ARG A 92 4.17 14.54 20.44
C ARG A 92 4.84 15.16 19.21
N ALA A 93 4.09 15.94 18.43
CA ALA A 93 4.51 16.53 17.16
C ALA A 93 5.05 17.96 17.33
N SER A 94 5.96 18.38 16.46
CA SER A 94 6.37 19.78 16.28
C SER A 94 6.30 20.13 14.78
N LYS A 95 5.85 21.35 14.48
CA LYS A 95 5.38 21.78 13.17
C LYS A 95 6.21 22.96 12.66
N ASP A 96 6.86 22.78 11.52
CA ASP A 96 7.39 23.84 10.68
C ASP A 96 6.81 23.67 9.27
N ILE A 97 6.24 24.73 8.71
CA ILE A 97 5.61 24.76 7.38
C ILE A 97 6.35 25.80 6.54
N ASN A 98 6.91 25.36 5.41
CA ASN A 98 7.58 26.18 4.41
C ASN A 98 6.54 26.70 3.40
N GLU A 99 6.52 28.00 3.12
CA GLU A 99 5.64 28.65 2.12
C GLU A 99 6.27 28.56 0.72
N CYS A 100 5.44 28.49 -0.32
CA CYS A 100 5.88 28.40 -1.72
C CYS A 100 5.24 29.54 -2.49
N ASP A 101 6.06 30.38 -3.08
CA ASP A 101 5.60 31.51 -3.88
C ASP A 101 4.90 30.97 -5.14
N GLU A 102 3.60 31.24 -5.27
CA GLU A 102 2.89 31.08 -6.53
C GLU A 102 3.30 32.23 -7.45
N ASP A 103 4.11 31.93 -8.46
CA ASP A 103 4.40 32.87 -9.55
C ASP A 103 3.09 33.18 -10.29
N GLY A 104 2.68 34.46 -10.21
CA GLY A 104 1.50 34.99 -10.88
C GLY A 104 1.70 35.18 -12.38
N ASP A 105 0.63 34.92 -13.13
CA ASP A 105 0.42 35.37 -14.52
C ASP A 105 -0.47 36.62 -14.52
#